data_AF-A0A1X2CJ00-F1
#
_entry.id   AF-A0A1X2CJ00-F1
#
_cell.length_a   1.000
_cell.length_b   1.000
_cell.length_c   1.000
_cell.angle_alpha   90.00
_cell.angle_beta   90.00
_cell.angle_gamma   90.00
#
_symmetry.space_group_name_H-M   'P 1'
#
loop_
_entity.id
_entity.type
_entity.pdbx_description
1 polymer ?
#
loop_
_entity_poly.entity_id
_entity_poly.type
_entity_poly.pdbx_seq_one_letter_code
_entity_poly.pdbx_strand_id
1 'polypeptide(L)'
;MTDHLINGAEKHTVDHTADSGMTSTVALAGWRPGLTPAAFAPDDMPRMLACFRHPMHIVRHEPTGHLGLAVGGEMVPAGASAVSLLGSLPPIYPY
;
A
#
# COMPACT_ATOMS: atom_id res chain seq x y z
N MET A 1 -43.88 25.12 -41.78
CA MET A 1 -42.84 25.96 -41.19
C MET A 1 -42.61 25.40 -39.79
N THR A 2 -41.95 24.24 -39.63
CA THR A 2 -40.52 23.96 -39.93
C THR A 2 -39.68 25.00 -39.18
N ASP A 3 -38.97 24.67 -38.10
CA ASP A 3 -37.84 23.74 -38.10
C ASP A 3 -37.67 22.94 -36.80
N HIS A 4 -37.47 21.63 -36.98
CA HIS A 4 -36.78 20.76 -36.03
C HIS A 4 -35.27 20.79 -36.38
N LEU A 5 -34.44 21.27 -35.46
CA LEU A 5 -32.97 21.10 -35.49
C LEU A 5 -32.59 20.48 -34.14
N ILE A 6 -32.70 19.16 -33.96
CA ILE A 6 -31.63 18.17 -34.12
C ILE A 6 -30.32 18.65 -33.47
N ASN A 7 -30.21 18.45 -32.14
CA ASN A 7 -28.96 18.52 -31.42
C ASN A 7 -28.01 17.45 -31.96
N GLY A 8 -26.97 17.89 -32.64
CA GLY A 8 -25.96 17.05 -33.26
C GLY A 8 -25.01 16.43 -32.24
N ALA A 9 -24.78 15.14 -32.43
CA ALA A 9 -23.57 14.40 -32.12
C ALA A 9 -23.09 14.46 -30.66
N GLU A 10 -23.73 13.63 -29.82
CA GLU A 10 -23.07 13.03 -28.67
C GLU A 10 -21.77 12.38 -29.14
N LYS A 11 -20.63 13.02 -28.84
CA LYS A 11 -19.35 12.34 -28.85
C LYS A 11 -19.44 11.23 -27.81
N HIS A 12 -19.77 10.03 -28.29
CA HIS A 12 -19.61 8.79 -27.55
C HIS A 12 -18.11 8.56 -27.35
N THR A 13 -17.52 9.35 -26.45
CA THR A 13 -16.24 9.03 -25.85
C THR A 13 -16.55 7.84 -24.99
N VAL A 14 -16.25 6.66 -25.53
CA VAL A 14 -16.20 5.43 -24.75
C VAL A 14 -15.08 5.69 -23.75
N ASP A 15 -15.43 6.17 -22.56
CA ASP A 15 -14.54 6.17 -21.42
C ASP A 15 -14.16 4.71 -21.23
N HIS A 16 -12.99 4.35 -21.74
CA HIS A 16 -12.25 3.19 -21.26
C HIS A 16 -11.83 3.55 -19.83
N THR A 17 -12.79 3.48 -18.92
CA THR A 17 -12.53 3.19 -17.52
C THR A 17 -11.86 1.83 -17.54
N ALA A 18 -10.53 1.84 -17.64
CA ALA A 18 -9.74 0.73 -17.19
C ALA A 18 -10.16 0.54 -15.73
N ASP A 19 -11.02 -0.45 -15.51
CA ASP A 19 -11.24 -1.06 -14.21
C ASP A 19 -9.91 -1.69 -13.80
N SER A 20 -8.97 -0.83 -13.39
CA SER A 20 -7.89 -1.23 -12.54
C SER A 20 -8.55 -1.48 -11.20
N GLY A 21 -9.08 -2.69 -11.04
CA GLY A 21 -9.31 -3.31 -9.74
C GLY A 21 -7.98 -3.49 -9.02
N MET A 22 -7.27 -2.38 -8.80
CA MET A 22 -6.18 -2.26 -7.86
C MET A 22 -6.88 -2.25 -6.51
N THR A 23 -7.10 -3.43 -5.95
CA THR A 23 -7.57 -3.61 -4.59
C THR A 23 -6.61 -2.85 -3.69
N SER A 24 -6.95 -1.60 -3.39
CA SER A 24 -6.18 -0.76 -2.49
C SER A 24 -6.21 -1.46 -1.14
N THR A 25 -5.09 -2.10 -0.77
CA THR A 25 -4.99 -2.80 0.50
C THR A 25 -5.29 -1.80 1.61
N VAL A 26 -6.41 -2.01 2.28
CA VAL A 26 -6.87 -1.16 3.38
C VAL A 26 -5.83 -1.24 4.50
N ALA A 27 -5.38 -0.08 4.97
CA ALA A 27 -4.45 -0.02 6.09
C ALA A 27 -5.15 -0.51 7.36
N LEU A 28 -4.50 -1.42 8.08
CA LEU A 28 -5.00 -1.95 9.36
C LEU A 28 -4.76 -0.96 10.50
N ALA A 29 -3.64 -0.24 10.45
CA ALA A 29 -3.19 0.73 11.44
C ALA A 29 -2.09 1.63 10.84
N GLY A 30 -1.65 2.64 11.58
CA GLY A 30 -0.36 3.29 11.35
C GLY A 30 0.76 2.52 12.05
N TRP A 31 1.99 2.66 11.56
CA TRP A 31 3.17 2.05 12.16
C TRP A 31 4.28 3.09 12.37
N ARG A 32 4.97 3.04 13.51
CA ARG A 32 6.13 3.88 13.80
C ARG A 32 7.36 3.03 14.14
N PRO A 33 8.55 3.42 13.67
CA PRO A 33 9.76 2.69 13.96
C PRO A 33 10.09 2.73 15.45
N GLY A 34 10.51 1.58 15.97
CA GLY A 34 11.17 1.48 17.26
C GLY A 34 12.67 1.68 17.07
N LEU A 35 13.46 0.65 17.38
CA LEU A 35 14.93 0.68 17.23
C LEU A 35 15.40 0.62 15.78
N THR A 36 14.56 0.08 14.88
CA THR A 36 14.95 -0.22 13.50
C THR A 36 13.96 0.43 12.53
N PRO A 37 14.42 1.20 11.53
CA PRO A 37 13.54 1.75 10.51
C PRO A 37 12.99 0.65 9.60
N ALA A 38 11.83 0.88 9.01
CA ALA A 38 11.33 0.02 7.94
C ALA A 38 12.31 -0.01 6.76
N ALA A 39 12.37 -1.14 6.07
CA ALA A 39 13.15 -1.39 4.88
C ALA A 39 12.23 -1.25 3.66
N PHE A 40 12.52 -0.25 2.81
CA PHE A 40 11.78 -0.01 1.56
C PHE A 40 12.66 -0.21 0.33
N ALA A 41 13.99 -0.23 0.49
CA ALA A 41 14.95 -0.39 -0.60
C ALA A 41 15.56 -1.80 -0.60
N PRO A 42 16.01 -2.32 -1.77
CA PRO A 42 16.69 -3.61 -1.86
C PRO A 42 17.88 -3.75 -0.92
N ASP A 43 18.68 -2.69 -0.76
CA ASP A 43 19.88 -2.67 0.09
C ASP A 43 19.55 -2.82 1.59
N ASP A 44 18.31 -2.53 1.99
CA ASP A 44 17.82 -2.75 3.36
C ASP A 44 17.35 -4.18 3.61
N MET A 45 17.10 -4.98 2.56
CA MET A 45 16.49 -6.30 2.72
C MET A 45 17.39 -7.32 3.43
N PRO A 46 18.73 -7.35 3.26
CA PRO A 46 19.59 -8.28 3.98
C PRO A 46 19.43 -8.25 5.50
N ARG A 47 19.25 -7.05 6.11
CA ARG A 47 18.99 -6.94 7.55
C ARG A 47 17.62 -7.48 7.96
N MET A 48 16.60 -7.37 7.10
CA MET A 48 15.28 -7.92 7.36
C MET A 48 15.28 -9.45 7.27
N LEU A 49 16.05 -10.02 6.34
CA LEU A 49 16.21 -11.47 6.21
C LEU A 49 16.81 -12.10 7.45
N ALA A 50 17.67 -11.42 8.20
CA ALA A 50 18.17 -11.90 9.48
C ALA A 50 17.07 -12.01 10.57
N CYS A 51 15.93 -11.31 10.38
CA CYS A 51 14.84 -11.24 11.34
C CYS A 51 13.68 -12.20 11.06
N PHE A 52 13.78 -13.09 10.07
CA PHE A 52 12.67 -13.99 9.66
C PHE A 52 12.11 -14.91 10.76
N ARG A 53 12.86 -15.11 11.85
CA ARG A 53 12.44 -15.85 13.05
C ARG A 53 11.66 -14.98 14.06
N HIS A 54 11.42 -13.72 13.75
CA HIS A 54 10.62 -12.79 14.53
C HIS A 54 9.39 -12.37 13.72
N PRO A 55 8.30 -11.92 14.36
CA PRO A 55 7.20 -11.31 13.65
C PRO A 55 7.70 -10.11 12.84
N MET A 56 7.38 -10.10 11.55
CA MET A 56 7.67 -8.99 10.66
C MET A 56 6.37 -8.33 10.22
N HIS A 57 6.42 -7.06 9.87
CA HIS A 57 5.27 -6.26 9.44
C HIS A 57 5.43 -5.88 7.98
N ILE A 58 4.37 -6.08 7.21
CA ILE A 58 4.26 -5.55 5.85
C ILE A 58 3.71 -4.14 5.98
N VAL A 59 4.49 -3.17 5.51
CA VAL A 59 4.16 -1.75 5.65
C VAL A 59 4.15 -1.05 4.30
N ARG A 60 3.45 0.08 4.21
CA ARG A 60 3.42 0.97 3.05
C ARG A 60 3.84 2.37 3.47
N HIS A 61 4.81 2.94 2.76
CA HIS A 61 5.15 4.36 2.89
C HIS A 61 4.13 5.17 2.10
N GLU A 62 3.22 5.87 2.77
CA GLU A 62 2.09 6.58 2.13
C GLU A 62 2.55 7.64 1.12
N PRO A 63 3.59 8.46 1.37
CA PRO A 63 4.03 9.47 0.40
C PRO A 63 4.52 8.90 -0.94
N THR A 64 5.10 7.69 -0.96
CA THR A 64 5.66 7.09 -2.19
C THR A 64 4.87 5.87 -2.67
N GLY A 65 3.93 5.37 -1.88
CA GLY A 65 3.22 4.10 -2.13
C GLY A 65 4.10 2.85 -2.00
N HIS A 66 5.38 2.98 -1.64
CA HIS A 66 6.31 1.85 -1.61
C HIS A 66 5.95 0.87 -0.49
N LEU A 67 5.94 -0.41 -0.83
CA LEU A 67 5.85 -1.49 0.15
C LEU A 67 7.21 -1.78 0.76
N GLY A 68 7.20 -2.18 2.03
CA GLY A 68 8.40 -2.50 2.77
C GLY A 68 8.14 -3.49 3.88
N LEU A 69 9.24 -3.86 4.54
CA LEU A 69 9.23 -4.73 5.71
C LEU A 69 9.70 -3.97 6.95
N ALA A 70 9.10 -4.28 8.08
CA ALA A 70 9.52 -3.75 9.36
C ALA A 70 9.53 -4.83 10.43
N VAL A 71 10.26 -4.59 11.52
CA VAL A 71 10.35 -5.51 12.67
C VAL A 71 10.12 -4.70 13.94
N GLY A 72 9.27 -5.22 14.83
CA GLY A 72 8.88 -4.50 16.04
C GLY A 72 8.21 -3.17 15.74
N GLY A 73 8.53 -2.14 16.51
CA GLY A 73 7.91 -0.82 16.41
C GLY A 73 6.57 -0.73 17.14
N GLU A 74 5.89 0.40 16.97
CA GLU A 74 4.62 0.70 17.63
C GLU A 74 3.49 0.79 16.61
N MET A 75 2.37 0.13 16.91
CA MET A 75 1.12 0.31 16.17
C MET A 75 0.40 1.54 16.72
N VAL A 76 0.09 2.47 15.84
CA VAL A 76 -0.65 3.70 16.15
C VAL A 76 -1.94 3.73 15.34
N PRO A 77 -2.91 4.60 15.67
CA PRO A 77 -4.12 4.75 14.86
C PRO A 77 -3.80 5.01 13.38
N ALA A 78 -4.66 4.52 12.48
CA ALA A 78 -4.51 4.75 11.05
C ALA A 78 -4.44 6.26 10.74
N GLY A 79 -3.54 6.66 9.84
CA GLY A 79 -3.30 8.07 9.50
C GLY A 79 -2.44 8.84 10.51
N ALA A 80 -2.09 8.27 11.68
CA ALA A 80 -1.21 8.92 12.66
C ALA A 80 0.29 8.75 12.36
N SER A 81 0.64 8.10 11.25
CA SER A 81 2.00 7.90 10.75
C SER A 81 2.01 7.96 9.22
N ALA A 82 3.14 8.36 8.64
CA ALA A 82 3.38 8.29 7.20
C ALA A 82 3.59 6.84 6.69
N VAL A 83 3.61 5.87 7.60
CA VAL A 83 3.73 4.45 7.29
C VAL A 83 2.48 3.72 7.77
N SER A 84 1.81 3.05 6.84
CA SER A 84 0.64 2.21 7.12
C SER A 84 1.05 0.76 7.32
N LEU A 85 0.43 0.10 8.29
CA LEU A 85 0.52 -1.34 8.49
C LEU A 85 -0.52 -2.04 7.61
N LEU A 86 -0.07 -2.96 6.76
CA LEU A 86 -0.95 -3.73 5.87
C LEU A 86 -1.15 -5.17 6.34
N GLY A 87 -0.20 -5.70 7.10
CA GLY A 87 -0.26 -7.07 7.59
C GLY A 87 0.98 -7.43 8.39
N SER A 88 0.98 -8.65 8.93
CA SER A 88 2.12 -9.19 9.67
C SER A 88 2.44 -10.59 9.18
N LEU A 89 3.73 -10.88 9.03
CA LEU A 89 4.26 -12.20 8.77
C LEU A 89 4.64 -12.86 10.11
N PRO A 90 4.12 -14.05 10.42
CA PRO A 90 4.56 -14.78 11.60
C PRO A 90 6.02 -15.25 11.43
N PRO A 91 6.74 -15.53 12.54
CA PRO A 91 8.03 -16.21 12.49
C PRO A 91 7.99 -17.48 11.62
N ILE A 92 8.98 -17.63 10.75
CA ILE A 92 9.12 -18.84 9.91
C ILE A 92 10.32 -19.65 10.41
N TYR A 93 10.10 -20.93 10.69
CA TYR A 93 11.13 -21.88 11.08
C TYR A 93 11.21 -22.99 10.03
N PRO A 94 12.35 -23.18 9.36
CA PRO A 94 12.52 -24.31 8.45
C PRO A 94 12.51 -25.62 9.26
N TYR A 95 11.91 -26.64 8.66
CA TYR A 95 11.87 -28.02 9.17
C TYR A 95 13.22 -28.72 9.00
#